data_AF-A0A7V8AIG7-F1
#
_entry.id   AF-A0A7V8AIG7-F1
#
_cell.length_a   1.000
_cell.length_b   1.000
_cell.length_c   1.000
_cell.angle_alpha   90.00
_cell.angle_beta   90.00
_cell.angle_gamma   90.00
#
_symmetry.space_group_name_H-M   'P 1'
#
loop_
_entity.id
_entity.type
_entity.pdbx_description
1 polymer ?
#
loop_
_entity_poly.entity_id
_entity_poly.type
_entity_poly.pdbx_seq_one_letter_code
_entity_poly.pdbx_strand_id
1 'polypeptide(L)'
;MFGLLADLALLINLVLLIGLLSAIGATLTLPGIAGIVLTLGMAVDANVLIYERMREEYRNGRSVINALDAGFQRALTTILDSNLTTLMAALLLFQFGSGPIRGFAVTLGFGILTSLFTAVMVTRLLVVLWVRRKRPQVIFPV
;
A
#
# COMPACT_ATOMS: atom_id res chain seq x y z
N MET A 1 -4.62 -5.22 -17.82
CA MET A 1 -3.57 -6.09 -17.23
C MET A 1 -3.04 -5.56 -15.89
N PHE A 2 -2.78 -4.26 -15.72
CA PHE A 2 -2.34 -3.70 -14.42
C PHE A 2 -3.34 -3.90 -13.26
N GLY A 3 -4.65 -3.80 -13.51
CA GLY A 3 -5.67 -4.04 -12.48
C GLY A 3 -5.62 -5.47 -11.90
N LEU A 4 -5.40 -6.47 -12.75
CA LEU A 4 -5.38 -7.89 -12.35
C LEU A 4 -4.15 -8.22 -11.48
N LEU A 5 -3.03 -7.51 -11.68
CA LEU A 5 -1.86 -7.60 -10.81
C LEU A 5 -2.07 -6.89 -9.47
N ALA A 6 -2.80 -5.76 -9.46
CA ALA A 6 -3.15 -5.04 -8.23
C ALA A 6 -4.12 -5.86 -7.36
N ASP A 7 -5.13 -6.49 -7.96
CA ASP A 7 -6.07 -7.37 -7.25
C ASP A 7 -5.36 -8.57 -6.62
N LEU A 8 -4.41 -9.19 -7.34
CA LEU A 8 -3.64 -10.32 -6.81
C LEU A 8 -2.74 -9.90 -5.63
N ALA A 9 -2.15 -8.70 -5.69
CA ALA A 9 -1.35 -8.14 -4.61
C ALA A 9 -2.20 -7.84 -3.35
N LEU A 10 -3.41 -7.32 -3.53
CA LEU A 10 -4.37 -7.11 -2.44
C LEU A 10 -4.79 -8.43 -1.79
N LEU A 11 -5.01 -9.47 -2.59
CA LEU A 11 -5.40 -10.79 -2.11
C LEU A 11 -4.30 -11.43 -1.25
N ILE A 12 -3.04 -11.32 -1.69
CA ILE A 12 -1.87 -11.78 -0.90
C ILE A 12 -1.72 -10.98 0.39
N ASN A 13 -1.93 -9.66 0.36
CA ASN A 13 -1.87 -8.82 1.56
C ASN A 13 -2.92 -9.25 2.59
N LEU A 14 -4.14 -9.52 2.14
CA LEU A 14 -5.23 -9.99 2.99
C LEU A 14 -4.91 -11.33 3.68
N VAL A 15 -4.38 -12.29 2.92
CA VAL A 15 -4.00 -13.61 3.46
C VAL A 15 -2.88 -13.48 4.50
N LEU A 16 -1.86 -12.65 4.23
CA LEU A 16 -0.78 -12.40 5.18
C LEU A 16 -1.27 -11.72 6.46
N LEU A 17 -2.16 -10.73 6.33
CA LEU A 17 -2.70 -9.97 7.47
C LEU A 17 -3.52 -10.89 8.39
N ILE A 18 -4.39 -11.72 7.82
CA ILE A 18 -5.17 -12.71 8.59
C ILE A 18 -4.26 -13.76 9.23
N GLY A 19 -3.27 -14.28 8.48
CA GLY A 19 -2.31 -15.25 9.00
C GLY A 19 -1.47 -14.71 10.16
N LEU A 20 -1.04 -13.46 10.08
CA LEU A 20 -0.27 -12.79 11.13
C LEU A 20 -1.11 -12.58 12.40
N LEU A 21 -2.36 -12.13 12.26
CA LEU A 21 -3.29 -11.96 13.38
C LEU A 21 -3.58 -13.29 14.08
N SER A 22 -3.75 -14.36 13.31
CA SER A 22 -3.96 -15.71 13.84
C SER A 22 -2.74 -16.24 14.57
N ALA A 23 -1.53 -15.98 14.08
CA ALA A 23 -0.28 -16.43 14.70
C ALA A 23 0.01 -15.73 16.04
N ILE A 24 -0.44 -14.49 16.21
CA ILE A 24 -0.21 -13.67 17.42
C ILE A 24 -1.33 -13.91 18.47
N GLY A 25 -2.39 -14.66 18.13
CA GLY A 25 -3.52 -14.89 19.03
C GLY A 25 -4.38 -13.64 19.26
N ALA A 26 -4.32 -12.68 18.35
CA ALA A 26 -5.13 -11.46 18.43
C ALA A 26 -6.60 -11.81 18.18
N THR A 27 -7.49 -11.48 19.11
CA THR A 27 -8.92 -11.74 18.97
C THR A 27 -9.51 -10.92 17.83
N LEU A 28 -10.08 -11.59 16.83
CA LEU A 28 -10.80 -10.98 15.73
C LEU A 28 -12.14 -10.43 16.22
N THR A 29 -12.12 -9.20 16.72
CA THR A 29 -13.32 -8.48 17.18
C THR A 29 -13.89 -7.62 16.05
N LEU A 30 -15.15 -7.15 16.19
CA LEU A 30 -15.77 -6.25 15.20
C LEU A 30 -14.87 -5.04 14.86
N PRO A 31 -14.25 -4.35 15.84
CA PRO A 31 -13.30 -3.28 15.54
C PRO A 31 -12.02 -3.81 14.90
N GLY A 32 -11.55 -5.00 15.27
CA GLY A 32 -10.42 -5.64 14.58
C GLY A 32 -10.65 -5.76 13.07
N ILE A 33 -11.83 -6.24 12.67
CA ILE A 33 -12.26 -6.35 11.26
C ILE A 33 -12.32 -4.97 10.58
N ALA A 34 -12.81 -3.94 11.27
CA ALA A 34 -12.81 -2.57 10.75
C ALA A 34 -11.39 -2.08 10.43
N GLY A 35 -10.39 -2.44 11.24
CA GLY A 35 -8.98 -2.14 10.97
C GLY A 35 -8.44 -2.84 9.70
N ILE A 36 -8.89 -4.07 9.44
CA ILE A 36 -8.55 -4.80 8.21
C ILE A 36 -9.15 -4.11 6.98
N VAL A 37 -10.45 -3.79 7.02
CA VAL A 37 -11.14 -3.12 5.90
C VAL A 37 -10.52 -1.75 5.62
N LEU A 38 -10.17 -0.99 6.65
CA LEU A 38 -9.48 0.29 6.51
C LEU A 38 -8.09 0.13 5.87
N THR A 39 -7.33 -0.89 6.28
CA THR A 39 -6.02 -1.19 5.68
C THR A 39 -6.15 -1.55 4.20
N LEU A 40 -7.16 -2.34 3.83
CA LEU A 40 -7.45 -2.67 2.43
C LEU A 40 -7.83 -1.42 1.63
N GLY A 41 -8.66 -0.54 2.18
CA GLY A 41 -9.03 0.72 1.53
C GLY A 41 -7.80 1.60 1.25
N MET A 42 -6.90 1.73 2.22
CA MET A 42 -5.64 2.47 2.04
C MET A 42 -4.71 1.81 1.00
N ALA A 43 -4.71 0.47 0.89
CA ALA A 43 -3.93 -0.24 -0.11
C ALA A 43 -4.47 -0.02 -1.54
N VAL A 44 -5.79 0.03 -1.71
CA VAL A 44 -6.43 0.38 -3.00
C VAL A 44 -6.15 1.83 -3.37
N ASP A 45 -6.27 2.75 -2.41
CA ASP A 45 -5.98 4.18 -2.60
C ASP A 45 -4.53 4.40 -3.07
N ALA A 46 -3.56 3.74 -2.44
CA ALA A 46 -2.16 3.79 -2.84
C ALA A 46 -1.93 3.32 -4.29
N ASN A 47 -2.63 2.26 -4.73
CA ASN A 47 -2.53 1.76 -6.10
C ASN A 47 -3.09 2.75 -7.13
N VAL A 48 -4.22 3.39 -6.82
CA VAL A 48 -4.82 4.42 -7.67
C VAL A 48 -3.92 5.66 -7.74
N LEU A 49 -3.35 6.10 -6.61
CA LEU A 49 -2.45 7.23 -6.53
C LEU A 49 -1.20 7.06 -7.39
N ILE A 50 -0.59 5.86 -7.38
CA ILE A 50 0.54 5.55 -8.26
C ILE A 50 0.15 5.70 -9.73
N TYR A 51 -1.00 5.15 -10.11
CA TYR A 51 -1.50 5.25 -11.49
C TYR A 51 -1.74 6.70 -11.92
N GLU A 52 -2.40 7.48 -11.06
CA GLU A 52 -2.71 8.87 -11.34
C GLU A 52 -1.44 9.72 -11.45
N ARG A 53 -0.47 9.52 -10.55
CA ARG A 53 0.79 10.27 -10.59
C ARG A 53 1.62 9.95 -11.84
N MET A 54 1.66 8.69 -12.27
CA MET A 54 2.31 8.32 -13.54
C MET A 54 1.61 8.97 -14.74
N ARG A 55 0.27 9.01 -14.73
CA ARG A 55 -0.52 9.66 -15.79
C ARG A 55 -0.29 11.17 -15.83
N GLU A 56 -0.19 11.81 -14.67
CA GLU A 56 0.08 13.25 -14.54
C GLU A 56 1.47 13.62 -15.07
N GLU A 57 2.51 12.86 -14.69
CA GLU A 57 3.88 13.07 -15.18
C GLU A 57 3.99 12.87 -16.69
N TYR A 58 3.22 11.94 -17.27
CA TYR A 58 3.11 11.76 -18.72
C TYR A 58 2.41 12.94 -19.39
N ARG A 59 1.32 13.46 -18.81
CA ARG A 59 0.61 14.65 -19.29
C ARG A 59 1.46 15.92 -19.24
N ASN A 60 2.41 15.98 -18.30
CA ASN A 60 3.38 17.05 -18.18
C ASN A 60 4.52 16.97 -19.22
N GLY A 61 4.38 16.13 -20.25
CA GLY A 61 5.28 16.05 -21.40
C GLY A 61 6.53 15.20 -21.16
N ARG A 62 6.62 14.47 -20.04
CA ARG A 62 7.73 13.56 -19.80
C ARG A 62 7.59 12.31 -20.67
N SER A 63 8.72 11.80 -21.15
CA SER A 63 8.76 10.50 -21.84
C SER A 63 8.17 9.43 -20.92
N VAL A 64 7.51 8.43 -21.52
CA VAL A 64 6.81 7.36 -20.79
C VAL A 64 7.68 6.72 -19.71
N ILE A 65 8.96 6.50 -20.00
CA ILE A 65 9.93 5.91 -19.08
C ILE A 65 10.23 6.86 -17.89
N ASN A 66 10.41 8.15 -18.15
CA ASN A 66 10.69 9.15 -17.11
C ASN A 66 9.44 9.47 -16.28
N ALA A 67 8.25 9.43 -16.90
CA ALA A 67 6.97 9.63 -16.23
C ALA A 67 6.67 8.49 -15.25
N LEU A 68 6.98 7.25 -15.63
CA LEU A 68 6.89 6.11 -14.72
C LEU A 68 7.84 6.28 -13.52
N ASP A 69 9.12 6.55 -13.77
CA ASP A 69 10.14 6.57 -12.72
C ASP A 69 9.89 7.72 -11.72
N ALA A 70 9.61 8.92 -12.24
CA ALA A 70 9.29 10.07 -11.41
C ALA A 70 7.91 9.96 -10.73
N GLY A 71 6.91 9.42 -11.43
CA GLY A 71 5.58 9.20 -10.88
C GLY A 71 5.60 8.20 -9.73
N PHE A 72 6.39 7.14 -9.87
CA PHE A 72 6.57 6.11 -8.85
C PHE A 72 7.32 6.65 -7.63
N GLN A 73 8.46 7.33 -7.82
CA GLN A 73 9.20 7.96 -6.70
C GLN A 73 8.32 8.92 -5.90
N ARG A 74 7.56 9.79 -6.58
CA ARG A 74 6.67 10.77 -5.94
C ARG A 74 5.49 10.10 -5.23
N ALA A 75 4.84 9.12 -5.87
CA ALA A 75 3.74 8.41 -5.26
C ALA A 75 4.20 7.65 -4.00
N LEU A 76 5.38 7.05 -4.03
CA LEU A 76 5.92 6.33 -2.88
C LEU A 76 6.21 7.23 -1.69
N THR A 77 6.81 8.40 -1.88
CA THR A 77 7.02 9.34 -0.78
C THR A 77 5.69 9.72 -0.13
N THR A 78 4.65 9.99 -0.95
CA THR A 78 3.32 10.31 -0.43
C THR A 78 2.68 9.13 0.31
N ILE A 79 2.81 7.90 -0.22
CA ILE A 79 2.28 6.69 0.43
C ILE A 79 2.99 6.44 1.76
N LEU A 80 4.32 6.60 1.81
CA LEU A 80 5.10 6.44 3.04
C LEU A 80 4.67 7.46 4.09
N ASP A 81 4.56 8.74 3.73
CA ASP A 81 4.18 9.80 4.67
C ASP A 81 2.75 9.60 5.21
N SER A 82 1.80 9.22 4.35
CA SER A 82 0.41 8.93 4.73
C SER A 82 0.31 7.71 5.67
N ASN A 83 1.03 6.63 5.38
CA ASN A 83 1.05 5.45 6.24
C ASN A 83 1.79 5.70 7.56
N LEU A 84 2.86 6.49 7.55
CA LEU A 84 3.62 6.82 8.76
C LEU A 84 2.79 7.65 9.75
N THR A 85 2.07 8.67 9.25
CA THR A 85 1.15 9.45 10.08
C THR A 85 0.02 8.59 10.64
N THR A 86 -0.52 7.68 9.84
CA THR A 86 -1.55 6.73 10.30
C THR A 86 -1.00 5.72 11.32
N LEU A 87 0.25 5.29 11.18
CA LEU A 87 0.93 4.44 12.16
C LEU A 87 1.10 5.18 13.51
N MET A 88 1.44 6.47 13.49
CA MET A 88 1.49 7.28 14.70
C MET A 88 0.12 7.37 15.38
N ALA A 89 -0.96 7.55 14.61
CA ALA A 89 -2.32 7.51 15.14
C ALA A 89 -2.65 6.13 15.75
N ALA A 90 -2.24 5.04 15.10
CA ALA A 90 -2.41 3.69 15.60
C ALA A 90 -1.71 3.50 16.96
N LEU A 91 -0.49 4.01 17.11
CA LEU A 91 0.27 3.96 18.36
C LEU A 91 -0.44 4.73 19.48
N LEU A 92 -0.97 5.92 19.18
CA LEU A 92 -1.76 6.69 20.15
C LEU A 92 -3.04 5.95 20.54
N LEU A 93 -3.76 5.36 19.58
CA LEU A 93 -4.96 4.55 19.84
C LEU A 93 -4.63 3.29 20.65
N PHE A 94 -3.46 2.70 20.47
CA PHE A 94 -3.02 1.55 21.26
C PHE A 94 -2.71 1.94 22.71
N GLN A 95 -1.97 3.04 22.89
CA GLN A 95 -1.54 3.52 24.21
C GLN A 95 -2.71 4.09 25.03
N PHE A 96 -3.53 4.94 24.41
CA PHE A 96 -4.61 5.68 25.08
C PHE A 96 -6.00 5.05 24.88
N GLY A 97 -6.17 4.18 23.88
CA GLY A 97 -7.44 3.48 23.68
C GLY A 97 -7.71 2.44 24.75
N SER A 98 -8.97 2.09 24.93
CA SER A 98 -9.43 1.09 25.88
C SER A 98 -10.37 0.07 25.22
N GLY A 99 -10.41 -1.13 25.79
CA GLY A 99 -11.29 -2.22 25.36
C GLY A 99 -11.24 -2.50 23.85
N PRO A 100 -12.34 -2.33 23.10
CA PRO A 100 -12.39 -2.65 21.67
C PRO A 100 -11.50 -1.77 20.78
N ILE A 101 -11.17 -0.54 21.21
CA ILE A 101 -10.33 0.41 20.44
C ILE A 101 -8.88 -0.07 20.38
N ARG A 102 -8.38 -0.74 21.44
CA ARG A 102 -7.04 -1.35 21.40
C ARG A 102 -6.96 -2.46 20.36
N GLY A 103 -8.01 -3.27 20.23
CA GLY A 103 -8.09 -4.32 19.21
C GLY A 103 -8.01 -3.75 17.78
N PHE A 104 -8.71 -2.64 17.53
CA PHE A 104 -8.61 -1.90 16.27
C PHE A 104 -7.21 -1.32 16.03
N ALA A 105 -6.59 -0.73 17.05
CA ALA A 105 -5.26 -0.14 16.95
C ALA A 105 -4.20 -1.19 16.58
N VAL A 106 -4.31 -2.40 17.14
CA VAL A 106 -3.41 -3.52 16.84
C VAL A 106 -3.58 -3.99 15.40
N THR A 107 -4.80 -4.25 14.94
CA THR A 107 -5.03 -4.71 13.57
C THR A 107 -4.61 -3.67 12.54
N LEU A 108 -4.90 -2.39 12.82
CA LEU A 108 -4.51 -1.27 11.95
C LEU A 108 -2.99 -1.07 11.93
N GLY A 109 -2.31 -1.14 13.07
CA GLY A 109 -0.86 -1.04 13.15
C GLY A 109 -0.16 -2.16 12.37
N PHE A 110 -0.56 -3.41 12.58
CA PHE A 110 -0.01 -4.54 11.82
C PHE A 110 -0.36 -4.50 10.34
N GLY A 111 -1.57 -4.05 10.00
CA GLY A 111 -1.99 -3.86 8.62
C GLY A 111 -1.12 -2.85 7.87
N ILE A 112 -0.86 -1.70 8.50
CA ILE A 112 0.02 -0.66 7.95
C ILE A 112 1.46 -1.16 7.85
N LEU A 113 1.99 -1.84 8.87
CA LEU A 113 3.35 -2.40 8.81
C LEU A 113 3.51 -3.40 7.66
N THR A 114 2.52 -4.28 7.47
CA THR A 114 2.50 -5.26 6.38
C THR A 114 2.36 -4.56 5.02
N SER A 115 1.53 -3.53 4.94
CA SER A 115 1.35 -2.70 3.75
C SER A 115 2.61 -1.92 3.38
N LEU A 116 3.27 -1.28 4.36
CA LEU A 116 4.56 -0.60 4.20
C LEU A 116 5.66 -1.57 3.76
N PHE A 117 5.73 -2.75 4.37
CA PHE A 117 6.66 -3.78 3.95
C PHE A 117 6.40 -4.21 2.50
N THR A 118 5.13 -4.40 2.13
CA THR A 118 4.73 -4.72 0.75
C THR A 118 5.10 -3.57 -0.18
N ALA A 119 4.82 -2.32 0.18
CA ALA A 119 5.17 -1.14 -0.60
C ALA A 119 6.68 -1.08 -0.82
N VAL A 120 7.52 -1.24 0.21
CA VAL A 120 8.98 -1.22 0.08
C VAL A 120 9.50 -2.41 -0.73
N MET A 121 8.97 -3.62 -0.51
CA MET A 121 9.43 -4.83 -1.18
C MET A 121 8.97 -4.89 -2.65
N VAL A 122 7.72 -4.54 -2.94
CA VAL A 122 7.16 -4.43 -4.30
C VAL A 122 7.78 -3.25 -5.04
N THR A 123 8.10 -2.15 -4.37
CA THR A 123 8.89 -1.03 -4.92
C THR A 123 10.24 -1.51 -5.40
N ARG A 124 10.99 -2.21 -4.54
CA ARG A 124 12.30 -2.75 -4.90
C ARG A 124 12.16 -3.81 -6.01
N LEU A 125 11.11 -4.64 -5.97
CA LEU A 125 10.83 -5.65 -7.00
C LEU A 125 10.51 -4.99 -8.36
N LEU A 126 9.71 -3.92 -8.38
CA LEU A 126 9.35 -3.17 -9.58
C LEU A 126 10.56 -2.41 -10.14
N VAL A 127 11.36 -1.76 -9.29
CA VAL A 127 12.61 -1.10 -9.71
C VAL A 127 13.59 -2.14 -10.28
N VAL A 128 13.76 -3.28 -9.62
CA VAL A 128 14.64 -4.37 -10.10
C VAL A 128 14.10 -5.02 -11.38
N LEU A 129 12.79 -5.27 -11.49
CA LEU A 129 12.17 -5.77 -12.72
C LEU A 129 12.27 -4.76 -13.86
N TRP A 130 12.11 -3.47 -13.58
CA TRP A 130 12.17 -2.39 -14.57
C TRP A 130 13.59 -2.21 -15.10
N VAL A 131 14.59 -2.18 -14.21
CA VAL A 131 16.02 -2.18 -14.57
C VAL A 131 16.39 -3.41 -15.39
N ARG A 132 15.85 -4.60 -15.05
CA ARG A 132 16.16 -5.84 -15.78
C ARG A 132 15.41 -6.02 -17.09
N ARG A 133 14.22 -5.45 -17.29
CA ARG A 133 13.30 -5.99 -18.30
C ARG A 133 13.20 -5.26 -19.63
N LYS A 134 13.02 -3.91 -19.76
CA LYS A 134 12.35 -3.52 -21.03
C LYS A 134 12.51 -2.24 -21.84
N ARG A 135 13.19 -1.14 -21.47
CA ARG A 135 13.21 0.10 -22.32
C ARG A 135 11.95 0.28 -23.24
N PRO A 136 10.70 0.34 -22.75
CA PRO A 136 9.54 0.35 -23.65
C PRO A 136 9.05 1.80 -23.88
N GLN A 137 8.71 2.13 -25.13
CA GLN A 137 8.44 3.50 -25.57
C GLN A 137 6.98 3.98 -25.45
N VAL A 138 5.99 3.12 -25.19
CA VAL A 138 4.58 3.57 -25.11
C VAL A 138 3.76 2.67 -24.18
N ILE A 139 2.96 3.26 -23.28
CA ILE A 139 2.14 2.53 -22.28
C ILE A 139 0.63 2.76 -22.44
N PHE A 140 0.19 3.79 -23.16
CA PHE A 140 -1.24 4.14 -23.22
C PHE A 140 -1.75 4.22 -24.66
N PRO A 141 -2.82 3.50 -25.04
CA PRO A 141 -3.70 3.95 -26.10
C PRO A 141 -4.47 5.17 -25.57
N VAL A 142 -4.66 6.11 -26.49
CA VAL A 142 -5.25 7.45 -26.33
C VAL A 142 -6.58 7.42 -25.58
#